data_AF-A0A3P8JMC9-F1
#
_entry.id   AF-A0A3P8JMC9-F1
#
_cell.length_a   1.000
_cell.length_b   1.000
_cell.length_c   1.000
_cell.angle_alpha   90.00
_cell.angle_beta   90.00
_cell.angle_gamma   90.00
#
_symmetry.space_group_name_H-M   'P 1'
#
loop_
_entity.id
_entity.type
_entity.pdbx_description
1 polymer ?
#
loop_
_entity_poly.entity_id
_entity_poly.type
_entity_poly.pdbx_seq_one_letter_code
_entity_poly.pdbx_strand_id
1 'polypeptide(L)' 'MSRITFQELSDYRALSEDVSERLLALIQRKPNAVICLATGATPAAGLSNVC' A
#
# COMPACT_ATOMS: atom_id res chain seq x y z
N MET A 1 3.50 -6.75 21.86
CA MET A 1 4.41 -7.16 20.77
C MET A 1 3.85 -6.70 19.43
N SER A 2 4.68 -6.15 18.53
CA SER A 2 4.28 -5.98 17.13
C SER A 2 4.27 -7.35 16.46
N ARG A 3 3.19 -7.66 15.73
CA ARG A 3 3.09 -8.87 14.92
C ARG A 3 3.58 -8.52 13.52
N ILE A 4 4.63 -9.19 13.06
CA ILE A 4 5.08 -9.10 11.67
C ILE A 4 4.25 -10.09 10.85
N THR A 5 3.73 -9.64 9.71
CA THR A 5 3.00 -10.47 8.75
C THR A 5 3.79 -10.54 7.45
N PHE A 6 3.97 -11.75 6.94
CA PHE A 6 4.57 -11.99 5.62
C PHE A 6 3.47 -12.38 4.65
N GLN A 7 3.54 -11.83 3.44
CA GLN A 7 2.64 -12.15 2.34
C GLN A 7 3.47 -12.26 1.08
N GLU A 8 3.32 -13.37 0.37
CA GLU A 8 3.91 -13.58 -0.95
C GLU A 8 2.86 -13.26 -2.01
N LEU A 9 3.29 -12.58 -3.08
CA LEU A 9 2.45 -12.19 -4.20
C LEU A 9 3.10 -12.67 -5.49
N SER A 10 2.27 -13.04 -6.47
CA SER A 10 2.70 -13.71 -7.69
C SER A 10 3.71 -12.90 -8.51
N ASP A 11 3.53 -11.57 -8.52
CA ASP A 11 4.36 -10.65 -9.28
C ASP A 11 4.22 -9.22 -8.75
N TYR A 12 4.95 -8.31 -9.41
CA TYR A 12 4.98 -6.90 -9.05
C TYR A 12 3.67 -6.15 -9.27
N ARG A 13 2.84 -6.56 -10.24
CA ARG A 13 1.52 -5.94 -10.47
C ARG A 13 0.57 -6.33 -9.35
N ALA A 14 0.53 -7.60 -8.98
CA ALA A 14 -0.25 -8.08 -7.84
C ALA A 14 0.15 -7.35 -6.54
N LEU A 15 1.45 -7.09 -6.34
CA LEU A 15 1.94 -6.25 -5.25
C LEU A 15 1.43 -4.81 -5.31
N SER A 16 1.50 -4.19 -6.48
CA SER A 16 1.05 -2.82 -6.69
C SER A 16 -0.46 -2.67 -6.42
N GLU A 17 -1.27 -3.62 -6.86
CA GLU A 17 -2.72 -3.64 -6.69
C GLU A 17 -3.10 -3.86 -5.22
N ASP A 18 -2.56 -4.89 -4.55
CA ASP A 18 -2.85 -5.20 -3.14
C ASP A 18 -2.46 -4.03 -2.21
N VAL A 19 -1.32 -3.37 -2.46
CA VAL A 19 -0.90 -2.18 -1.69
C VAL A 19 -1.86 -1.01 -1.92
N SER A 20 -2.27 -0.78 -3.17
CA SER A 20 -3.22 0.30 -3.50
C SER A 20 -4.55 0.11 -2.77
N GLU A 21 -5.10 -1.10 -2.82
CA GLU A 21 -6.37 -1.45 -2.16
C GLU A 21 -6.30 -1.28 -0.64
N ARG A 22 -5.22 -1.74 -0.01
CA ARG A 22 -5.01 -1.56 1.43
C ARG A 22 -4.92 -0.09 1.81
N LEU A 23 -4.23 0.70 1.00
CA LEU A 23 -4.06 2.12 1.25
C LEU A 23 -5.38 2.88 1.10
N LEU A 24 -6.15 2.59 0.04
CA LEU A 24 -7.50 3.11 -0.15
C LEU A 24 -8.41 2.76 1.02
N ALA A 25 -8.43 1.49 1.44
CA ALA A 25 -9.23 1.05 2.58
C ALA A 25 -8.83 1.78 3.87
N LEU A 26 -7.54 2.06 4.07
CA LEU A 26 -7.05 2.80 5.23
C LEU A 26 -7.47 4.27 5.19
N ILE A 27 -7.36 4.92 4.03
CA ILE A 27 -7.79 6.32 3.83
C ILE A 27 -9.30 6.44 4.03
N GLN A 28 -10.10 5.53 3.48
CA GLN A 28 -11.55 5.52 3.67
C GLN A 28 -11.94 5.36 5.14
N ARG A 29 -11.25 4.49 5.89
CA ARG A 29 -11.51 4.28 7.32
C ARG A 29 -11.00 5.43 8.20
N LYS A 30 -9.92 6.09 7.79
CA LYS A 30 -9.28 7.18 8.53
C LYS A 30 -8.76 8.25 7.56
N PRO A 31 -9.64 9.15 7.09
CA PRO A 31 -9.28 10.12 6.05
C PRO A 31 -8.21 11.13 6.50
N ASN A 32 -8.09 11.34 7.82
CA ASN A 32 -7.09 12.23 8.41
C ASN A 32 -5.83 11.47 8.87
N ALA A 33 -5.58 10.26 8.37
CA ALA A 33 -4.36 9.52 8.67
C ALA A 33 -3.15 10.22 8.05
N VAL A 34 -2.10 10.41 8.85
CA VAL A 34 -0.79 10.79 8.33
C VAL A 34 -0.08 9.51 7.88
N ILE A 35 0.26 9.44 6.60
CA ILE A 35 0.89 8.28 5.97
C ILE A 35 2.26 8.73 5.45
N CYS A 36 3.33 8.10 5.94
CA CYS A 36 4.67 8.34 5.42
C CYS A 36 4.90 7.44 4.21
N LEU A 37 5.10 8.05 3.04
CA LEU A 37 5.37 7.33 1.80
C LEU A 37 6.86 7.24 1.55
N ALA A 38 7.35 6.04 1.26
CA ALA A 38 8.68 5.85 0.72
C ALA A 38 8.73 6.31 -0.74
N THR A 39 9.91 6.68 -1.23
CA THR A 39 10.13 7.03 -2.65
C THR A 39 10.80 5.88 -3.40
N GLY A 40 10.64 5.86 -4.73
CA GLY A 40 11.20 4.82 -5.61
C GLY A 40 10.14 4.20 -6.53
N ALA A 41 10.58 3.33 -7.44
CA ALA A 41 9.69 2.72 -8.44
C ALA A 41 8.58 1.85 -7.80
N THR A 42 8.90 1.14 -6.71
CA THR A 42 7.97 0.24 -6.00
C THR A 42 6.87 0.98 -5.27
N PRO A 43 7.17 1.98 -4.42
CA PRO A 43 6.12 2.83 -3.87
C PRO A 43 5.34 3.59 -4.95
N ALA A 44 6.00 4.10 -6.00
CA ALA A 44 5.33 4.88 -7.04
C ALA A 44 4.26 4.07 -7.80
N ALA A 45 4.54 2.81 -8.13
CA ALA A 45 3.58 1.95 -8.81
C ALA A 45 2.33 1.70 -7.95
N GLY A 46 2.51 1.34 -6.67
CA GLY A 46 1.42 1.04 -5.73
C GLY A 46 0.59 2.25 -5.28
N LEU A 47 0.94 3.46 -5.71
CA LEU A 47 0.19 4.68 -5.42
C LEU A 47 -0.61 5.20 -6.61
N SER A 48 -0.34 4.69 -7.81
CA SER A 48 -0.95 5.17 -9.06
C SER A 48 -2.47 5.08 -9.09
N ASN A 49 -3.07 4.21 -8.27
CA ASN A 49 -4.51 4.00 -8.17
C ASN A 49 -5.14 4.60 -6.90
N VAL A 50 -4.35 5.32 -6.10
CA VAL A 50 -4.75 5.90 -4.79
C VAL A 50 -4.90 7.42 -4.87
N CYS A 51 -4.15 8.06 -5.78
CA CYS A 51 -4.19 9.49 -6.06
C CYS A 51 -5.15 9.84 -7.19
#